data_AF-A0A947LWB7-F1
#
_entry.id   AF-A0A947LWB7-F1
#
_cell.length_a   1.000
_cell.length_b   1.000
_cell.length_c   1.000
_cell.angle_alpha   90.00
_cell.angle_beta   90.00
_cell.angle_gamma   90.00
#
_symmetry.space_group_name_H-M   'P 1'
#
loop_
_entity.id
_entity.type
_entity.pdbx_description
1 polymer ?
#
loop_
_entity_poly.entity_id
_entity_poly.type
_entity_poly.pdbx_seq_one_letter_code
_entity_poly.pdbx_strand_id
1 'polypeptide(L)'
;MVAVWIGVPLLALAVDWWLGEPPAAWHPVVWMGRALQWWGERLAPTIPVVRDLKLFWRAALVWCVLIAIVLIVAWLAQQLVLMLHGFVAAALLALLLKPLLAWRMLHDEVLAVEVALGQSLPAGRAQLSRLVSRDVSALSAVQVRESAIESLAENLNDSVVAPLFWFALLGLPGAALYRFANTADAMGGYPGMRGGRY
;
A
#
# COMPACT_ATOMS: atom_id res chain seq x y z
N MET A 1 -10.75 24.63 -10.68
CA MET A 1 -9.99 24.00 -9.58
C MET A 1 -10.84 23.00 -8.81
N VAL A 2 -11.96 23.37 -8.21
CA VAL A 2 -12.80 22.45 -7.40
C VAL A 2 -13.26 21.20 -8.16
N ALA A 3 -13.72 21.33 -9.41
CA ALA A 3 -14.14 20.19 -10.23
C ALA A 3 -13.00 19.21 -10.54
N VAL A 4 -11.76 19.70 -10.64
CA VAL A 4 -10.57 18.85 -10.85
C VAL A 4 -10.29 18.03 -9.58
N TRP A 5 -10.36 18.65 -8.41
CA TRP A 5 -10.12 17.99 -7.13
C TRP A 5 -11.15 16.89 -6.79
N ILE A 6 -12.41 17.09 -7.18
CA ILE A 6 -13.46 16.07 -7.00
C ILE A 6 -13.39 14.98 -8.08
N GLY A 7 -13.04 15.34 -9.32
CA GLY A 7 -12.97 14.39 -10.44
C GLY A 7 -11.78 13.43 -10.36
N VAL A 8 -10.65 13.86 -9.79
CA VAL A 8 -9.43 13.03 -9.72
C VAL A 8 -9.64 11.71 -8.95
N PRO A 9 -10.19 11.69 -7.72
CA PRO A 9 -10.50 10.45 -7.00
C PRO A 9 -11.38 9.48 -7.79
N LEU A 10 -12.46 9.99 -8.39
CA LEU A 10 -13.41 9.17 -9.15
C LEU A 10 -12.73 8.56 -10.38
N LEU A 11 -11.93 9.36 -11.09
CA LEU A 11 -11.18 8.89 -12.24
C LEU A 11 -10.09 7.89 -11.84
N ALA A 12 -9.39 8.10 -10.73
CA ALA A 12 -8.39 7.18 -10.23
C ALA A 12 -9.01 5.81 -9.88
N LEU A 13 -10.17 5.79 -9.23
CA LEU A 13 -10.93 4.56 -8.94
C LEU A 13 -11.43 3.87 -10.22
N ALA A 14 -11.91 4.63 -11.21
CA ALA A 14 -12.32 4.06 -12.50
C ALA A 14 -11.13 3.44 -13.25
N VAL A 15 -9.99 4.12 -13.26
CA VAL A 15 -8.75 3.62 -13.86
C VAL A 15 -8.26 2.38 -13.11
N ASP A 16 -8.30 2.37 -11.78
CA ASP A 16 -7.92 1.22 -10.96
C ASP A 16 -8.76 -0.02 -11.30
N TRP A 17 -10.08 0.16 -11.42
CA TRP A 17 -11.00 -0.90 -11.80
C TRP A 17 -10.71 -1.49 -13.19
N TRP A 18 -10.29 -0.68 -14.17
CA TRP A 18 -10.05 -1.14 -15.53
C TRP A 18 -8.64 -1.67 -15.77
N LEU A 19 -7.62 -0.99 -15.24
CA LEU A 19 -6.22 -1.31 -15.51
C LEU A 19 -5.62 -2.23 -14.45
N GLY A 20 -6.16 -2.28 -13.23
CA GLY A 20 -5.53 -2.98 -12.11
C GLY A 20 -4.14 -2.41 -11.81
N GLU A 21 -3.27 -3.18 -11.16
CA GLU A 21 -1.95 -2.69 -10.78
C GLU A 21 -0.97 -2.55 -11.94
N PRO A 22 -0.16 -1.47 -11.97
CA PRO A 22 0.91 -1.37 -12.94
C PRO A 22 2.00 -2.42 -12.67
N PRO A 23 2.80 -2.80 -13.68
CA PRO A 23 3.94 -3.69 -13.46
C PRO A 23 4.88 -3.16 -12.39
N ALA A 24 5.52 -4.06 -11.63
CA ALA A 24 6.41 -3.71 -10.52
C ALA A 24 7.56 -2.74 -10.89
N ALA A 25 7.96 -2.70 -12.17
CA ALA A 25 8.95 -1.75 -12.67
C ALA A 25 8.46 -0.29 -12.63
N TRP A 26 7.16 -0.05 -12.73
CA TRP A 26 6.51 1.26 -12.82
C TRP A 26 5.66 1.60 -11.59
N HIS A 27 5.78 0.81 -10.52
CA HIS A 27 4.90 0.90 -9.37
C HIS A 27 5.59 1.65 -8.19
N PRO A 28 5.13 2.87 -7.83
CA PRO A 28 5.78 3.68 -6.79
C PRO A 28 5.81 3.00 -5.42
N VAL A 29 4.75 2.29 -5.03
CA VAL A 29 4.70 1.52 -3.78
C VAL A 29 5.78 0.43 -3.74
N VAL A 30 6.03 -0.25 -4.87
CA VAL A 30 7.13 -1.24 -4.96
C VAL A 30 8.49 -0.56 -4.79
N TRP A 31 8.69 0.64 -5.35
CA TRP A 31 9.92 1.40 -5.16
C TRP A 31 10.12 1.84 -3.71
N MET A 32 9.05 2.33 -3.06
CA MET A 32 9.04 2.64 -1.63
C MET A 32 9.45 1.42 -0.81
N GLY A 33 8.83 0.27 -1.08
CA GLY A 33 9.15 -0.99 -0.40
C GLY A 33 10.60 -1.44 -0.61
N ARG A 34 11.13 -1.36 -1.84
CA ARG A 34 12.55 -1.68 -2.11
C ARG A 34 13.50 -0.75 -1.37
N ALA A 35 13.20 0.55 -1.30
CA ALA A 35 14.00 1.51 -0.56
C ALA A 35 13.99 1.21 0.95
N LEU A 36 12.80 0.93 1.50
CA LEU A 36 12.63 0.52 2.90
C LEU A 36 13.38 -0.78 3.21
N GLN A 37 13.30 -1.78 2.33
CA GLN A 37 14.02 -3.04 2.48
C GLN A 37 15.53 -2.81 2.48
N TRP A 38 16.04 -2.11 1.48
CA TRP A 38 17.47 -1.88 1.32
C TRP A 38 18.09 -1.13 2.49
N TRP A 39 17.40 -0.10 3.01
CA TRP A 39 17.84 0.61 4.20
C TRP A 39 17.65 -0.20 5.48
N GLY A 40 16.52 -0.91 5.58
CA GLY A 40 16.22 -1.82 6.68
C GLY A 40 17.31 -2.86 6.84
N GLU A 41 17.69 -3.54 5.75
CA GLU A 41 18.80 -4.49 5.75
C GLU A 41 20.12 -3.84 6.16
N ARG A 42 20.43 -2.61 5.74
CA ARG A 42 21.69 -1.95 6.11
C ARG A 42 21.76 -1.52 7.57
N LEU A 43 20.63 -1.13 8.14
CA LEU A 43 20.53 -0.60 9.50
C LEU A 43 20.26 -1.71 10.52
N ALA A 44 19.50 -2.74 10.15
CA ALA A 44 19.13 -3.84 11.03
C ALA A 44 20.38 -4.53 11.61
N PRO A 45 20.49 -4.60 12.94
CA PRO A 45 21.59 -5.26 13.59
C PRO A 45 21.58 -6.77 13.27
N THR A 46 22.75 -7.38 13.18
CA THR A 46 22.88 -8.82 12.93
C THR A 46 22.68 -9.66 14.19
N ILE A 47 22.72 -9.02 15.35
CA ILE A 47 22.50 -9.63 16.66
C ILE A 47 21.40 -8.85 17.40
N PRO A 48 20.62 -9.50 18.28
CA PRO A 48 19.63 -8.80 19.09
C PRO A 48 20.31 -7.73 19.96
N VAL A 49 19.89 -6.47 19.80
CA VAL A 49 20.38 -5.35 20.60
C VAL A 49 19.24 -4.82 21.47
N VAL A 50 19.45 -4.78 22.78
CA VAL A 50 18.39 -4.39 23.74
C VAL A 50 18.07 -2.89 23.67
N ARG A 51 19.09 -2.04 23.49
CA ARG A 51 18.91 -0.59 23.36
C ARG A 51 20.13 0.07 22.72
N ASP A 52 19.99 0.52 21.47
CA ASP A 52 21.00 1.33 20.78
C ASP A 52 20.39 2.64 20.28
N LEU A 53 20.64 3.71 21.03
CA LEU A 53 20.17 5.05 20.68
C LEU A 53 20.81 5.58 19.39
N LYS A 54 22.06 5.20 19.09
CA LYS A 54 22.72 5.65 17.86
C LYS A 54 22.04 5.00 16.65
N LEU A 55 21.73 3.70 16.75
CA LEU A 55 20.97 3.01 15.73
C LEU A 55 19.56 3.61 15.57
N PHE A 56 18.86 3.87 16.68
CA PHE A 56 17.54 4.51 16.65
C PHE A 56 17.56 5.85 15.89
N TRP A 57 18.49 6.75 16.24
CA TRP A 57 18.58 8.05 15.58
C TRP A 57 19.01 7.97 14.12
N ARG A 58 19.86 7.00 13.76
CA ARG A 58 20.21 6.72 12.35
C ARG A 58 19.00 6.23 11.56
N ALA A 59 18.23 5.30 12.12
CA ALA A 59 17.00 4.80 11.51
C ALA A 59 15.96 5.92 11.38
N ALA A 60 15.77 6.74 12.41
CA ALA A 60 14.88 7.90 12.38
C ALA A 60 15.30 8.91 11.30
N LEU A 61 16.60 9.19 11.16
CA LEU A 61 17.11 10.07 10.12
C LEU A 61 16.83 9.51 8.71
N VAL A 62 17.09 8.22 8.49
CA VAL A 62 16.79 7.57 7.21
C VAL A 62 15.30 7.62 6.89
N TRP A 63 14.45 7.37 7.89
CA TRP A 63 13.00 7.54 7.77
C TRP A 63 12.61 8.95 7.35
N CYS A 64 13.13 9.98 8.03
CA CYS A 64 12.88 11.38 7.67
C CYS A 64 13.33 11.71 6.23
N VAL A 65 14.48 11.19 5.80
CA VAL A 65 14.99 11.38 4.43
C VAL A 65 14.07 10.71 3.41
N LEU A 66 13.63 9.47 3.65
CA LEU A 66 12.72 8.77 2.74
C LEU A 66 11.36 9.48 2.65
N ILE A 67 10.81 9.93 3.78
CA ILE A 67 9.60 10.76 3.83
C ILE A 67 9.79 12.03 3.01
N ALA A 68 10.90 12.74 3.19
CA ALA A 68 11.19 13.97 2.45
C ALA A 68 11.27 13.70 0.94
N ILE A 69 11.91 12.61 0.51
CA ILE A 69 11.97 12.22 -0.91
C ILE A 69 10.56 11.96 -1.46
N VAL A 70 9.74 11.17 -0.77
CA VAL A 70 8.36 10.87 -1.20
C VAL A 70 7.55 12.15 -1.33
N LEU A 71 7.60 13.03 -0.34
CA LEU A 71 6.89 14.31 -0.35
C LEU A 71 7.36 15.23 -1.48
N ILE A 72 8.67 15.38 -1.66
CA ILE A 72 9.24 16.24 -2.71
C ILE A 72 8.87 15.71 -4.09
N VAL A 73 9.04 14.41 -4.34
CA VAL A 73 8.72 13.80 -5.64
C VAL A 73 7.23 13.92 -5.95
N ALA A 74 6.35 13.59 -5.00
CA ALA A 74 4.91 13.70 -5.19
C ALA A 74 4.47 15.16 -5.38
N TRP A 75 5.07 16.09 -4.63
CA TRP A 75 4.76 17.52 -4.75
C TRP A 75 5.21 18.07 -6.10
N LEU A 76 6.45 17.80 -6.53
CA LEU A 76 6.95 18.21 -7.84
C LEU A 76 6.11 17.64 -8.97
N ALA A 77 5.77 16.34 -8.92
CA ALA A 77 4.90 15.71 -9.91
C ALA A 77 3.52 16.39 -9.98
N GLN A 78 2.92 16.67 -8.82
CA GLN A 78 1.66 17.40 -8.75
C GLN A 78 1.79 18.81 -9.35
N GLN A 79 2.82 19.58 -8.99
CA GLN A 79 3.00 20.95 -9.51
C GLN A 79 3.19 20.95 -11.02
N LEU A 80 4.00 20.03 -11.56
CA LEU A 80 4.22 19.90 -13.00
C LEU A 80 2.91 19.57 -13.74
N VAL A 81 2.10 18.67 -13.21
CA VAL A 81 0.81 18.31 -13.83
C VAL A 81 -0.19 19.47 -13.73
N LEU A 82 -0.19 20.24 -12.63
CA LEU A 82 -1.06 21.40 -12.47
C LEU A 82 -0.70 22.59 -13.39
N MET A 83 0.46 22.56 -14.05
CA MET A 83 0.78 23.51 -15.13
C MET A 83 -0.01 23.22 -16.43
N LEU A 84 -0.59 22.02 -16.55
CA LEU A 84 -1.39 21.60 -17.71
C LEU A 84 -2.85 22.05 -17.56
N HIS A 85 -3.55 22.12 -18.69
CA HIS A 85 -4.91 22.66 -18.72
C HIS A 85 -5.94 21.64 -18.20
N GLY A 86 -6.69 22.05 -17.17
CA GLY A 86 -7.99 21.50 -16.77
C GLY A 86 -8.07 19.97 -16.77
N PHE A 87 -8.77 19.40 -17.75
CA PHE A 87 -9.04 17.96 -17.84
C PHE A 87 -7.77 17.11 -17.99
N VAL A 88 -6.75 17.60 -18.70
CA VAL A 88 -5.48 16.88 -18.87
C VAL A 88 -4.76 16.77 -17.52
N ALA A 89 -4.75 17.84 -16.73
CA ALA A 89 -4.18 17.82 -15.39
C ALA A 89 -4.95 16.85 -14.47
N ALA A 90 -6.28 16.83 -14.55
CA ALA A 90 -7.10 15.88 -13.79
C ALA A 90 -6.81 14.42 -14.16
N ALA A 91 -6.71 14.12 -15.45
CA ALA A 91 -6.40 12.77 -15.94
C ALA A 91 -5.02 12.29 -15.48
N LEU A 92 -3.99 13.14 -15.61
CA LEU A 92 -2.64 12.79 -15.20
C LEU A 92 -2.51 12.67 -13.67
N LEU A 93 -3.17 13.54 -12.89
CA LEU A 93 -3.21 13.38 -11.43
C LEU A 93 -3.91 12.09 -11.01
N ALA A 94 -4.99 11.69 -11.70
CA ALA A 94 -5.65 10.41 -11.44
C ALA A 94 -4.73 9.22 -11.75
N LEU A 95 -3.95 9.29 -12.83
CA LEU A 95 -2.95 8.27 -13.17
C LEU A 95 -1.80 8.21 -12.15
N LEU A 96 -1.41 9.35 -11.56
CA LEU A 96 -0.42 9.40 -10.48
C LEU A 96 -0.96 8.91 -9.14
N LEU A 97 -2.25 9.16 -8.87
CA LEU A 97 -2.92 8.72 -7.64
C LEU A 97 -3.26 7.23 -7.67
N LYS A 98 -3.71 6.69 -8.82
CA LYS A 98 -4.12 5.28 -8.96
C LYS A 98 -3.15 4.27 -8.35
N PRO A 99 -1.81 4.32 -8.58
CA PRO A 99 -0.92 3.29 -8.04
C PRO A 99 -0.72 3.39 -6.52
N LEU A 100 -1.32 4.38 -5.86
CA LEU A 100 -1.40 4.47 -4.41
C LEU A 100 -2.68 3.81 -3.88
N LEU A 101 -3.58 3.39 -4.78
CA LEU A 101 -4.80 2.64 -4.51
C LEU A 101 -4.62 1.16 -4.90
N ALA A 102 -5.49 0.28 -4.39
CA ALA A 102 -5.49 -1.15 -4.77
C ALA A 102 -6.90 -1.76 -4.78
N TRP A 103 -7.94 -1.01 -5.15
CA TRP A 103 -9.33 -1.44 -5.03
C TRP A 103 -9.62 -2.74 -5.82
N ARG A 104 -9.25 -2.77 -7.10
CA ARG A 104 -9.48 -3.95 -7.95
C ARG A 104 -8.73 -5.18 -7.42
N MET A 105 -7.47 -5.00 -7.02
CA MET A 105 -6.65 -6.09 -6.47
C MET A 105 -7.33 -6.71 -5.24
N LEU A 106 -7.80 -5.89 -4.30
CA LEU A 106 -8.47 -6.38 -3.09
C LEU A 106 -9.76 -7.13 -3.41
N HIS A 107 -10.56 -6.60 -4.35
CA HIS A 107 -11.76 -7.26 -4.82
C HIS A 107 -11.44 -8.64 -5.42
N ASP A 108 -10.46 -8.70 -6.32
CA ASP A 108 -10.09 -9.92 -7.04
C ASP A 108 -9.55 -10.99 -6.07
N GLU A 109 -8.78 -10.59 -5.06
CA GLU A 109 -8.17 -11.54 -4.12
C GLU A 109 -9.19 -12.16 -3.15
N VAL A 110 -10.21 -11.40 -2.75
CA VAL A 110 -11.33 -11.90 -1.95
C VAL A 110 -12.26 -12.78 -2.79
N LEU A 111 -12.52 -12.38 -4.03
CA LEU A 111 -13.32 -13.20 -4.96
C LEU A 111 -12.61 -14.53 -5.26
N ALA A 112 -11.28 -14.53 -5.35
CA ALA A 112 -10.50 -15.76 -5.50
C ALA A 112 -10.69 -16.72 -4.32
N VAL A 113 -10.92 -16.24 -3.09
CA VAL A 113 -11.28 -17.09 -1.93
C VAL A 113 -12.61 -17.77 -2.16
N GLU A 114 -13.62 -17.04 -2.64
CA GLU A 114 -14.94 -17.61 -2.93
C GLU A 114 -14.87 -18.66 -4.05
N VAL A 115 -14.15 -18.35 -5.12
CA VAL A 115 -13.92 -19.30 -6.23
C VAL A 115 -13.22 -20.57 -5.75
N ALA A 116 -12.19 -20.43 -4.89
CA ALA A 116 -11.48 -21.57 -4.32
C ALA A 116 -12.36 -22.39 -3.36
N LEU A 117 -13.21 -21.74 -2.57
CA LEU A 117 -14.20 -22.42 -1.72
C LEU A 117 -15.22 -23.23 -2.53
N GLY A 118 -15.58 -22.75 -3.73
CA GLY A 118 -16.42 -23.48 -4.67
C GLY A 118 -15.79 -24.78 -5.18
N GLN A 119 -14.46 -24.90 -5.13
CA GLN A 119 -13.73 -26.13 -5.49
C GLN A 119 -13.63 -27.09 -4.29
N SER A 120 -13.20 -26.58 -3.14
CA SER A 120 -13.18 -27.34 -1.87
C SER A 120 -12.85 -26.44 -0.68
N LEU A 121 -13.19 -26.89 0.54
CA LEU A 121 -12.80 -26.17 1.77
C LEU A 121 -11.27 -26.03 1.94
N PRO A 122 -10.44 -27.08 1.71
CA PRO A 122 -8.99 -26.93 1.74
C PRO A 122 -8.45 -25.89 0.76
N ALA A 123 -9.00 -25.83 -0.46
CA ALA A 123 -8.59 -24.82 -1.45
C ALA A 123 -8.93 -23.40 -0.99
N GLY A 124 -10.15 -23.18 -0.45
CA GLY A 124 -10.53 -21.90 0.14
C GLY A 124 -9.63 -21.47 1.31
N ARG A 125 -9.29 -22.41 2.20
CA ARG A 125 -8.33 -22.15 3.30
C ARG A 125 -6.94 -21.78 2.77
N ALA A 126 -6.42 -22.50 1.78
CA ALA A 126 -5.12 -22.21 1.17
C ALA A 126 -5.08 -20.87 0.40
N GLN A 127 -6.22 -20.44 -0.15
CA GLN A 127 -6.36 -19.11 -0.72
C GLN A 127 -6.36 -18.04 0.38
N LEU A 128 -7.17 -18.23 1.42
CA LEU A 128 -7.29 -17.29 2.54
C LEU A 128 -5.95 -17.12 3.29
N SER A 129 -5.13 -18.17 3.43
CA SER A 129 -3.83 -18.06 4.10
C SER A 129 -2.83 -17.13 3.41
N ARG A 130 -3.14 -16.66 2.18
CA ARG A 130 -2.35 -15.63 1.51
C ARG A 130 -2.75 -14.20 1.89
N LEU A 131 -3.95 -14.05 2.47
CA LEU A 131 -4.52 -12.76 2.89
C LEU A 131 -4.34 -12.50 4.38
N VAL A 132 -4.30 -13.56 5.20
CA VAL A 132 -4.23 -13.45 6.66
C VAL A 132 -3.02 -14.18 7.22
N SER A 133 -2.50 -13.67 8.33
CA SER A 133 -1.34 -14.24 9.03
C SER A 133 -1.70 -15.32 10.07
N ARG A 134 -3.00 -15.45 10.44
CA ARG A 134 -3.49 -16.43 11.41
C ARG A 134 -3.61 -17.84 10.81
N ASP A 135 -3.56 -18.86 11.66
CA ASP A 135 -3.85 -20.23 11.23
C ASP A 135 -5.31 -20.35 10.76
N VAL A 136 -5.48 -20.87 9.54
CA VAL A 136 -6.78 -21.07 8.88
C VAL A 136 -7.20 -22.54 8.83
N SER A 137 -6.36 -23.46 9.34
CA SER A 137 -6.52 -24.91 9.21
C SER A 137 -7.84 -25.42 9.80
N ALA A 138 -8.35 -24.78 10.86
CA ALA A 138 -9.56 -25.18 11.56
C ALA A 138 -10.83 -24.43 11.09
N LEU A 139 -10.74 -23.46 10.17
CA LEU A 139 -11.86 -22.60 9.82
C LEU A 139 -12.92 -23.32 8.98
N SER A 140 -14.19 -23.23 9.37
CA SER A 140 -15.32 -23.66 8.53
C SER A 140 -15.46 -22.81 7.26
N ALA A 141 -16.22 -23.27 6.26
CA ALA A 141 -16.46 -22.50 5.03
C ALA A 141 -17.10 -21.12 5.28
N VAL A 142 -17.90 -20.97 6.35
CA VAL A 142 -18.47 -19.68 6.77
C VAL A 142 -17.37 -18.79 7.32
N GLN A 143 -16.57 -19.31 8.26
CA GLN A 143 -15.46 -18.56 8.85
C GLN A 143 -14.39 -18.16 7.83
N VAL A 144 -14.19 -18.94 6.77
CA VAL A 144 -13.30 -18.54 5.66
C VAL A 144 -13.82 -17.28 4.97
N ARG A 145 -15.13 -17.21 4.69
CA ARG A 145 -15.76 -16.01 4.07
C ARG A 145 -15.72 -14.81 5.01
N GLU A 146 -16.06 -15.01 6.27
CA GLU A 146 -15.98 -13.96 7.30
C GLU A 146 -14.56 -13.39 7.40
N SER A 147 -13.56 -14.27 7.44
CA SER A 147 -12.14 -13.87 7.47
C SER A 147 -11.72 -13.10 6.21
N ALA A 148 -12.21 -13.49 5.04
CA ALA A 148 -11.91 -12.80 3.79
C ALA A 148 -12.54 -11.40 3.76
N ILE A 149 -13.77 -11.25 4.26
CA ILE A 149 -14.47 -9.95 4.36
C ILE A 149 -13.82 -9.07 5.44
N GLU A 150 -13.41 -9.64 6.57
CA GLU A 150 -12.65 -8.95 7.62
C GLU A 150 -11.35 -8.37 7.05
N SER A 151 -10.56 -9.21 6.36
CA SER A 151 -9.33 -8.79 5.69
C SER A 151 -9.58 -7.76 4.59
N LEU A 152 -10.67 -7.90 3.82
CA LEU A 152 -11.07 -6.89 2.84
C LEU A 152 -11.34 -5.55 3.49
N ALA A 153 -12.12 -5.51 4.56
CA ALA A 153 -12.51 -4.28 5.23
C ALA A 153 -11.29 -3.55 5.83
N GLU A 154 -10.38 -4.29 6.45
CA GLU A 154 -9.11 -3.76 6.97
C GLU A 154 -8.25 -3.17 5.84
N ASN A 155 -7.99 -3.95 4.79
CA ASN A 155 -7.16 -3.51 3.68
C ASN A 155 -7.81 -2.41 2.82
N LEU A 156 -9.14 -2.35 2.77
CA LEU A 156 -9.88 -1.31 2.07
C LEU A 156 -9.63 0.06 2.69
N ASN A 157 -9.57 0.14 4.02
CA ASN A 157 -9.21 1.38 4.70
C ASN A 157 -7.82 1.84 4.25
N ASP A 158 -6.84 0.95 4.34
CA ASP A 158 -5.43 1.26 4.14
C ASP A 158 -5.04 1.48 2.68
N SER A 159 -5.73 0.83 1.76
CA SER A 159 -5.37 0.87 0.34
C SER A 159 -6.35 1.64 -0.52
N VAL A 160 -7.44 2.19 0.04
CA VAL A 160 -8.39 3.01 -0.72
C VAL A 160 -8.85 4.23 0.08
N VAL A 161 -9.49 4.03 1.22
CA VAL A 161 -10.16 5.13 1.95
C VAL A 161 -9.14 6.15 2.45
N ALA A 162 -8.10 5.70 3.15
CA ALA A 162 -7.11 6.59 3.73
C ALA A 162 -6.24 7.30 2.68
N PRO A 163 -5.74 6.65 1.60
CA PRO A 163 -5.09 7.37 0.50
C PRO A 163 -5.97 8.46 -0.12
N LEU A 164 -7.27 8.20 -0.33
CA LEU A 164 -8.22 9.18 -0.85
C LEU A 164 -8.48 10.33 0.14
N PHE A 165 -8.59 10.03 1.43
CA PHE A 165 -8.74 11.02 2.49
C PHE A 165 -7.53 11.96 2.53
N TRP A 166 -6.32 11.42 2.54
CA TRP A 166 -5.10 12.22 2.54
C TRP A 166 -4.87 12.96 1.23
N PHE A 167 -5.33 12.41 0.10
CA PHE A 167 -5.41 13.15 -1.16
C PHE A 167 -6.33 14.37 -1.06
N ALA A 168 -7.51 14.22 -0.46
CA ALA A 168 -8.45 15.33 -0.31
C ALA A 168 -7.90 16.46 0.57
N LEU A 169 -7.10 16.12 1.60
CA LEU A 169 -6.52 17.10 2.52
C LEU A 169 -5.26 17.79 1.97
N LEU A 170 -4.33 17.01 1.40
CA LEU A 170 -2.98 17.49 1.08
C LEU A 170 -2.57 17.24 -0.38
N GLY A 171 -3.48 16.72 -1.20
CA GLY A 171 -3.22 16.32 -2.58
C GLY A 171 -2.37 15.05 -2.69
N LEU A 172 -1.74 14.88 -3.85
CA LEU A 172 -0.87 13.74 -4.15
C LEU A 172 0.23 13.51 -3.10
N PRO A 173 0.88 14.56 -2.52
CA PRO A 173 1.84 14.37 -1.42
C PRO A 173 1.24 13.68 -0.20
N GLY A 174 0.00 14.00 0.17
CA GLY A 174 -0.69 13.38 1.30
C GLY A 174 -0.93 11.90 1.08
N ALA A 175 -1.50 11.55 -0.07
CA ALA A 175 -1.73 10.16 -0.46
C ALA A 175 -0.42 9.35 -0.49
N ALA A 176 0.63 9.94 -1.08
CA ALA A 176 1.93 9.28 -1.18
C ALA A 176 2.59 9.09 0.20
N LEU A 177 2.51 10.08 1.08
CA LEU A 177 3.03 9.99 2.44
C LEU A 177 2.31 8.90 3.24
N TYR A 178 0.98 8.88 3.20
CA TYR A 178 0.20 7.86 3.88
C TYR A 178 0.54 6.47 3.34
N ARG A 179 0.60 6.31 2.02
CA ARG A 179 0.93 5.02 1.40
C ARG A 179 2.34 4.57 1.75
N PHE A 180 3.30 5.49 1.83
CA PHE A 180 4.65 5.19 2.31
C PHE A 180 4.64 4.70 3.76
N ALA A 181 3.93 5.39 4.66
CA ALA A 181 3.83 5.00 6.06
C ALA A 181 3.19 3.62 6.23
N ASN A 182 2.08 3.35 5.53
CA ASN A 182 1.42 2.04 5.52
C ASN A 182 2.33 0.93 4.95
N THR A 183 3.07 1.21 3.87
CA THR A 183 4.05 0.26 3.30
C THR A 183 5.16 -0.05 4.30
N ALA A 184 5.65 0.98 4.99
CA ALA A 184 6.70 0.83 5.97
C ALA A 184 6.24 0.08 7.23
N ASP A 185 4.98 0.26 7.65
CA ASP A 185 4.36 -0.53 8.72
C ASP A 185 4.21 -2.00 8.33
N ALA A 186 3.67 -2.28 7.14
CA ALA A 186 3.51 -3.65 6.63
C ALA A 186 4.85 -4.40 6.52
N MET A 187 5.93 -3.70 6.15
CA MET A 187 7.27 -4.27 6.11
C MET A 187 7.94 -4.33 7.49
N GLY A 188 7.59 -3.40 8.39
CA GLY A 188 8.20 -3.14 9.68
C GLY A 188 7.60 -3.94 10.84
N GLY A 189 6.34 -4.36 10.73
CA GLY A 189 5.50 -4.80 11.85
C GLY A 189 5.73 -6.21 12.38
N TYR A 190 6.46 -7.08 11.66
CA TYR A 190 6.76 -8.43 12.16
C TYR A 190 8.06 -8.45 12.99
N PRO A 191 7.98 -8.81 14.29
CA PRO A 191 9.15 -9.10 15.10
C PRO A 191 9.78 -10.41 14.61
N GLY A 192 10.97 -10.36 14.04
CA GLY A 192 11.64 -11.57 13.56
C GLY A 192 12.75 -11.32 12.55
N MET A 193 13.52 -12.39 12.33
CA MET A 193 14.72 -12.45 11.49
C MET A 193 14.38 -12.10 10.03
N ARG A 194 14.82 -10.94 9.53
CA ARG A 194 14.72 -10.55 8.11
C ARG A 194 15.99 -10.93 7.39
N GLY A 195 15.93 -12.00 6.59
CA GLY A 195 17.11 -12.48 5.85
C GLY A 195 18.30 -12.82 6.76
N GLY A 196 18.05 -13.26 8.00
CA GLY A 196 19.10 -13.54 8.98
C GLY A 196 19.48 -12.37 9.92
N ARG A 197 18.74 -11.25 9.90
CA ARG A 197 19.04 -10.03 10.67
C ARG A 197 17.88 -9.63 11.58
N TYR A 198 18.17 -9.05 12.74
CA TYR A 198 17.21 -8.75 13.81
C TYR A 198 16.81 -7.28 13.83
#